data_AF-A0AA90NJB4-F1
#
_entry.id   AF-A0AA90NJB4-F1
#
_cell.length_a   1.000
_cell.length_b   1.000
_cell.length_c   1.000
_cell.angle_alpha   90.00
_cell.angle_beta   90.00
_cell.angle_gamma   90.00
#
_symmetry.space_group_name_H-M   'P 1'
#
loop_
_entity.id
_entity.type
_entity.pdbx_description
1 polymer ?
#
loop_
_entity_poly.entity_id
_entity_poly.type
_entity_poly.pdbx_seq_one_letter_code
_entity_poly.pdbx_strand_id
1 'polypeptide(L)' 'MPDFRTKEKRLQSKAEIIGTSQSAVSRELARNTGERGYRHRQAQGRTGRRRTESTRASRMTPKMIEVIEEWSPEQIAE' A
#
# COMPACT_ATOMS: atom_id res chain seq x y z
N MET A 1 -10.69 22.32 -8.42
CA MET A 1 -9.89 22.85 -7.29
C MET A 1 -10.34 22.16 -6.02
N PRO A 2 -9.45 21.60 -5.18
CA PRO A 2 -9.85 20.99 -3.91
C PRO A 2 -10.43 22.06 -2.97
N ASP A 3 -11.58 21.79 -2.34
CA ASP A 3 -12.19 22.69 -1.36
C ASP A 3 -11.42 22.64 -0.03
N PHE A 4 -10.65 23.69 0.26
CA PHE A 4 -9.81 23.80 1.45
C PHE A 4 -10.59 24.09 2.75
N ARG A 5 -11.85 24.57 2.66
CA ARG A 5 -12.65 24.94 3.85
C ARG A 5 -12.98 23.75 4.75
N THR A 6 -13.09 22.56 4.18
CA THR A 6 -13.41 21.34 4.92
C THR A 6 -12.24 20.80 5.76
N LYS A 7 -11.00 21.04 5.33
CA LYS A 7 -9.80 20.61 6.07
C LYS A 7 -9.51 21.50 7.28
N GLU A 8 -9.65 22.82 7.14
CA GLU A 8 -9.43 23.76 8.26
C GLU A 8 -10.40 23.53 9.41
N LYS A 9 -11.69 23.37 9.12
CA LYS A 9 -12.70 23.06 10.15
C LYS A 9 -12.40 21.78 10.93
N ARG A 10 -11.83 20.74 10.29
CA ARG A 10 -11.47 19.48 10.95
C ARG A 10 -10.26 19.59 11.87
N LEU A 11 -9.32 20.48 11.56
CA LEU A 11 -8.17 20.73 12.43
C LEU A 11 -8.59 21.58 13.62
N GLN A 12 -9.49 22.53 13.41
CA GLN A 12 -10.05 23.36 14.47
C GLN A 12 -10.77 22.51 15.54
N SER A 13 -11.66 21.59 15.13
CA SER A 13 -12.36 20.72 16.08
C SER A 13 -11.43 19.80 16.87
N LYS A 14 -10.37 19.27 16.24
CA LYS A 14 -9.34 18.49 16.93
C LYS A 14 -8.55 19.35 17.92
N ALA A 15 -8.25 20.58 17.54
CA ALA A 15 -7.53 21.51 18.40
C ALA A 15 -8.35 21.86 19.65
N GLU A 16 -9.66 22.07 19.50
CA GLU A 16 -10.60 22.30 20.60
C GLU A 16 -10.67 21.11 21.57
N ILE A 17 -10.78 19.88 21.06
CA ILE A 17 -10.82 18.66 21.88
C ILE A 17 -9.55 18.50 22.74
N ILE A 18 -8.39 18.86 22.19
CA ILE A 18 -7.08 18.67 22.84
C ILE A 18 -6.66 19.94 23.62
N GLY A 19 -7.44 21.03 23.55
CA GLY A 19 -7.14 22.29 24.22
C GLY A 19 -5.91 23.02 23.65
N THR A 20 -5.67 22.93 22.34
CA THR A 20 -4.53 23.57 21.66
C THR A 20 -4.96 24.45 20.50
N SER A 21 -4.01 25.15 19.87
CA SER A 21 -4.28 25.97 18.68
C SER A 21 -4.28 25.13 17.40
N GLN A 22 -5.09 25.51 16.41
CA GLN A 22 -5.11 24.88 15.09
C GLN A 22 -3.71 24.86 14.44
N SER A 23 -2.95 25.94 14.60
CA SER A 23 -1.58 26.04 14.07
C SER A 23 -0.61 25.05 14.71
N ALA A 24 -0.84 24.68 15.99
CA ALA A 24 -0.04 23.68 16.69
C ALA A 24 -0.34 22.28 16.15
N VAL A 25 -1.63 21.94 15.98
CA VAL A 25 -2.05 20.67 15.37
C VAL A 25 -1.51 20.54 13.95
N SER A 26 -1.62 21.60 13.14
CA SER A 26 -1.10 21.61 11.76
C SER A 26 0.40 21.35 11.71
N ARG A 27 1.19 22.03 12.55
CA ARG A 27 2.65 21.83 12.66
C ARG A 27 3.01 20.44 13.14
N GLU A 28 2.31 19.89 14.13
CA GLU A 28 2.56 18.54 14.62
C GLU A 28 2.21 17.46 13.60
N LEU A 29 1.11 17.62 12.86
CA LEU A 29 0.80 16.71 11.75
C LEU A 29 1.87 16.74 10.66
N ALA A 30 2.36 17.93 10.30
CA ALA A 30 3.44 18.09 9.32
C ALA A 30 4.75 17.44 9.79
N ARG A 31 5.08 17.53 11.09
CA ARG A 31 6.24 16.84 11.68
C ARG A 31 6.05 15.32 11.70
N ASN A 32 4.83 14.86 11.96
CA ASN A 32 4.50 13.44 12.09
C ASN A 32 4.23 12.74 10.75
N THR A 33 4.25 13.44 9.62
CA THR A 33 4.02 12.87 8.27
C THR A 33 4.95 11.71 7.93
N GLY A 34 6.17 11.69 8.50
CA GLY A 34 7.13 10.61 8.29
C GLY A 34 6.94 9.39 9.20
N GLU A 35 5.95 9.42 10.11
CA GLU A 35 5.71 8.45 11.19
C GLU A 35 7.01 8.00 11.88
N ARG A 36 7.85 8.99 12.23
CA ARG A 36 9.15 8.77 12.86
C ARG A 36 8.94 7.94 14.14
N GLY A 37 9.42 6.69 14.13
CA GLY A 37 9.26 5.71 15.21
C GLY A 37 8.63 4.39 14.76
N TYR A 38 7.84 4.37 13.69
CA TYR A 38 7.12 3.18 13.21
C TYR A 38 7.81 2.44 12.06
N ARG A 39 9.15 2.38 12.07
CA ARG A 39 9.94 1.87 10.95
C ARG A 39 9.58 0.44 10.53
N HIS A 40 9.29 -0.44 11.49
CA HIS A 40 8.91 -1.84 11.21
C HIS A 40 7.56 -1.93 10.48
N ARG A 41 6.55 -1.16 10.91
CA ARG A 41 5.22 -1.15 10.25
C ARG A 41 5.31 -0.57 8.84
N GLN A 42 6.09 0.49 8.67
CA GLN A 42 6.34 1.08 7.35
C GLN A 42 7.04 0.08 6.42
N ALA A 43 8.07 -0.62 6.90
CA ALA A 43 8.77 -1.63 6.12
C ALA A 43 7.83 -2.77 5.71
N GLN A 44 6.97 -3.24 6.63
CA GLN A 44 5.97 -4.27 6.33
C GLN A 44 4.96 -3.78 5.29
N GLY A 45 4.39 -2.59 5.48
CA GLY A 45 3.43 -2.00 4.53
C GLY A 45 4.03 -1.82 3.13
N ARG A 46 5.27 -1.31 3.04
CA ARG A 46 6.01 -1.19 1.79
C ARG A 46 6.28 -2.55 1.15
N THR A 47 6.55 -3.57 1.94
CA THR A 47 6.78 -4.94 1.43
C THR A 47 5.49 -5.57 0.92
N GLY A 48 4.37 -5.41 1.63
CA GLY A 48 3.05 -5.83 1.16
C GLY A 48 2.70 -5.17 -0.17
N ARG A 49 2.90 -3.86 -0.27
CA ARG A 49 2.68 -3.10 -1.51
C ARG A 49 3.57 -3.60 -2.66
N ARG A 50 4.86 -3.80 -2.42
CA ARG A 50 5.77 -4.38 -3.43
C ARG A 50 5.30 -5.76 -3.88
N ARG A 51 4.82 -6.61 -2.97
CA ARG A 51 4.30 -7.94 -3.29
C ARG A 51 3.05 -7.87 -4.16
N THR A 52 2.12 -6.97 -3.85
CA THR A 52 0.89 -6.79 -4.64
C THR A 52 1.15 -6.18 -6.01
N GLU A 53 2.10 -5.26 -6.11
CA GLU A 53 2.51 -4.65 -7.38
C GLU A 53 3.38 -5.61 -8.22
N SER A 54 4.09 -6.54 -7.57
CA SER A 54 4.91 -7.57 -8.20
C SER A 54 4.08 -8.74 -8.77
N THR A 55 2.87 -8.49 -9.27
CA THR A 55 2.11 -9.51 -10.01
C THR A 55 2.92 -9.92 -11.24
N ARG A 56 3.66 -11.03 -11.13
CA ARG A 56 4.36 -11.62 -12.26
C ARG A 56 3.30 -12.11 -13.25
N ALA A 57 3.57 -11.93 -14.54
CA ALA A 57 2.83 -12.66 -15.57
C ALA A 57 2.86 -14.16 -15.23
N SER A 58 1.72 -14.83 -15.36
CA SER A 58 1.64 -16.28 -15.14
C SER A 58 2.66 -16.95 -16.06
N ARG A 59 3.62 -17.67 -15.47
CA ARG A 59 4.57 -18.46 -16.26
C ARG A 59 3.85 -19.58 -17.01
N MET A 60 2.77 -20.12 -16.45
CA MET A 60 1.86 -21.05 -17.12
C MET A 60 0.86 -20.24 -17.95
N THR A 61 1.26 -19.91 -19.17
CA THR A 61 0.32 -19.46 -20.20
C THR A 61 -0.45 -20.67 -20.74
N PRO A 62 -1.68 -20.51 -21.26
CA PRO A 62 -2.45 -21.64 -21.81
C PRO A 62 -1.66 -22.46 -22.85
N LYS A 63 -0.92 -21.78 -23.73
CA LYS A 63 -0.02 -22.43 -24.70
C LYS A 63 1.07 -23.27 -24.04
N MET A 64 1.60 -22.85 -22.89
CA MET A 64 2.59 -23.63 -22.16
C MET A 64 1.97 -24.84 -21.45
N ILE A 65 0.71 -24.72 -21.03
CA ILE A 65 -0.06 -25.84 -20.44
C ILE A 65 -0.32 -26.90 -21.51
N GLU A 66 -0.77 -26.50 -22.70
CA GLU A 66 -0.98 -27.41 -23.83
C GLU A 66 0.30 -28.21 -24.17
N VAL A 67 1.45 -27.54 -24.22
CA VAL A 67 2.75 -28.21 -24.46
C VAL A 67 3.14 -29.14 -23.31
N ILE A 68 2.73 -28.88 -22.07
CA ILE A 68 3.04 -29.79 -20.96
C ILE A 68 2.11 -31.02 -20.98
N GLU A 69 0.83 -30.84 -21.32
CA GLU A 69 -0.14 -31.92 -21.43
C GLU A 69 0.15 -32.86 -22.61
N GLU A 70 0.71 -32.34 -23.71
CA GLU A 70 1.13 -33.12 -24.88
C GLU A 70 2.33 -34.06 -24.60
N TRP A 71 3.08 -33.82 -23.51
CA TRP A 71 4.26 -34.60 -23.11
C TRP A 71 4.03 -35.34 -21.78
N SER A 72 2.82 -35.85 -21.58
CA SER A 72 2.48 -36.66 -20.40
C SER A 72 3.46 -37.82 -20.25
N PRO A 73 3.87 -38.20 -19.01
CA PRO A 73 4.85 -39.27 -18.79
C PRO A 73 4.50 -40.61 -19.46
N GLU A 74 3.21 -40.85 -19.69
CA GLU A 74 2.68 -42.01 -20.42
C GLU A 74 3.11 -42.04 -21.89
N GLN A 75 3.48 -40.91 -22.48
CA GLN A 75 3.86 -40.76 -23.90
C GLN A 75 5.38 -40.81 -24.15
N ILE A 76 6.20 -40.67 -23.10
CA ILE A 76 7.67 -40.68 -23.19
C ILE A 76 8.26 -42.06 -22.81
N ALA A 77 7.41 -42.98 -22.32
CA ALA A 77 7.82 -44.28 -21.81
C ALA A 77 7.79 -45.44 -22.84
N GLU A 78 7.62 -45.14 -24.13
CA GLU A 78 7.79 -46.08 -25.25
C GLU A 78 9.11 -45.82 -25.99
#